data_AF-A0A8H9MBP7-F1
#
_entry.id   AF-A0A8H9MBP7-F1
#
_cell.length_a   1.000
_cell.length_b   1.000
_cell.length_c   1.000
_cell.angle_alpha   90.00
_cell.angle_beta   90.00
_cell.angle_gamma   90.00
#
_symmetry.space_group_name_H-M   'P 1'
#
loop_
_entity.id
_entity.type
_entity.pdbx_description
1 polymer ?
#
loop_
_entity_poly.entity_id
_entity_poly.type
_entity_poly.pdbx_seq_one_letter_code
_entity_poly.pdbx_strand_id
1 'polypeptide(L)' 'MTERFRSGNVFLAGDAAHRFPPTGGMGLNSGVQDVHNLAWNMAFVVSGAASPRLLDTYEWSGAQSPNPTPRGRRTTSAA' A
#
# COMPACT_ATOMS: atom_id res chain seq x y z
N MET A 1 -1.05 -4.50 -14.38
CA MET A 1 -1.09 -3.85 -13.06
C MET A 1 -1.99 -4.74 -12.23
N THR A 2 -1.51 -5.30 -11.12
CA THR A 2 -2.38 -6.11 -10.25
C THR A 2 -3.20 -5.19 -9.35
N GLU A 3 -4.46 -5.56 -9.08
CA GLU A 3 -5.35 -4.82 -8.18
C GLU A 3 -5.10 -5.15 -6.70
N ARG A 4 -4.25 -6.14 -6.40
CA ARG A 4 -3.91 -6.52 -5.03
C ARG A 4 -2.46 -6.95 -4.96
N PHE A 5 -1.71 -6.36 -4.02
CA PHE A 5 -0.30 -6.69 -3.76
C PHE A 5 -0.15 -7.82 -2.73
N ARG A 6 -1.26 -8.28 -2.16
CA ARG A 6 -1.30 -9.34 -1.18
C ARG A 6 -2.47 -10.29 -1.38
N SER A 7 -2.23 -11.56 -1.12
CA SER A 7 -3.25 -12.59 -0.93
C SER A 7 -2.82 -13.54 0.20
N GLY A 8 -3.46 -13.42 1.37
CA GLY A 8 -3.08 -14.20 2.56
C GLY A 8 -1.63 -13.93 2.97
N ASN A 9 -0.77 -14.95 2.87
CA ASN A 9 0.66 -14.86 3.17
C ASN A 9 1.54 -14.69 1.92
N VAL A 10 0.94 -14.40 0.78
CA VAL A 10 1.63 -14.18 -0.51
C VAL A 10 1.64 -12.69 -0.83
N PHE A 11 2.82 -12.17 -1.21
CA PHE A 11 3.05 -10.75 -1.47
C PHE A 11 3.69 -10.57 -2.86
N LEU A 12 3.30 -9.53 -3.57
CA LEU A 12 3.88 -9.12 -4.86
C LEU A 12 4.68 -7.82 -4.66
N ALA A 13 5.88 -7.76 -5.24
CA ALA A 13 6.76 -6.59 -5.20
C ALA A 13 7.50 -6.42 -6.55
N GLY A 14 7.94 -5.20 -6.85
CA GLY A 14 8.70 -4.89 -8.07
C GLY A 14 7.93 -5.23 -9.34
N ASP A 15 8.62 -5.80 -10.34
CA ASP A 15 8.04 -6.10 -11.65
C ASP A 15 6.83 -7.06 -11.61
N ALA A 16 6.73 -7.88 -10.55
CA ALA A 16 5.57 -8.75 -10.32
C ALA A 16 4.32 -7.96 -9.89
N ALA A 17 4.49 -6.78 -9.27
CA ALA A 17 3.43 -5.91 -8.80
C ALA A 17 3.11 -4.79 -9.82
N HIS A 18 4.13 -4.19 -10.42
CA HIS A 18 4.00 -3.06 -11.33
C HIS A 18 5.11 -3.06 -12.38
N ARG A 19 4.79 -2.69 -13.63
CA ARG A 19 5.76 -2.58 -14.72
C ARG A 19 5.94 -1.11 -15.07
N PHE A 20 7.19 -0.67 -15.14
CA PHE A 20 7.51 0.69 -15.57
C PHE A 20 8.06 0.70 -17.00
N PRO A 21 7.82 1.79 -17.75
CA PRO A 21 8.61 2.07 -18.95
C PRO A 21 10.11 2.06 -18.61
N PRO A 22 10.98 1.55 -19.51
CA PRO A 22 12.42 1.45 -19.25
C PRO A 22 13.11 2.83 -19.11
N THR A 23 12.46 3.89 -19.56
CA THR A 23 12.92 5.27 -19.42
C THR A 23 12.78 5.76 -17.98
N GLY A 24 13.90 6.12 -17.35
CA GLY A 24 13.91 6.78 -16.03
C GLY A 24 14.36 5.91 -14.84
N GLY A 25 14.77 4.66 -15.07
CA GLY A 25 15.41 3.83 -14.01
C GLY A 25 14.52 3.54 -12.80
N MET A 26 13.19 3.58 -12.96
CA MET A 26 12.25 3.44 -11.85
C MET A 26 12.05 1.98 -11.41
N GLY A 27 12.20 0.99 -12.30
CA GLY A 27 11.94 -0.41 -11.99
C GLY A 27 12.72 -0.94 -10.77
N LEU A 28 14.05 -0.80 -10.80
CA LEU A 28 14.90 -1.27 -9.71
C LEU A 28 14.63 -0.50 -8.40
N ASN A 29 14.56 0.84 -8.48
CA ASN A 29 14.38 1.70 -7.31
C ASN A 29 13.02 1.46 -6.63
N SER A 30 11.95 1.31 -7.41
CA SER A 30 10.61 1.02 -6.90
C SER A 30 10.54 -0.38 -6.29
N GLY A 31 11.13 -1.40 -6.92
CA GLY A 31 11.16 -2.75 -6.35
C GLY A 31 11.91 -2.81 -5.00
N VAL A 32 13.03 -2.08 -4.87
CA VAL A 32 13.75 -1.97 -3.58
C VAL A 32 12.89 -1.28 -2.52
N GLN A 33 12.20 -0.19 -2.87
CA GLN A 33 11.31 0.51 -1.94
C GLN A 33 10.13 -0.36 -1.49
N ASP A 34 9.54 -1.16 -2.38
CA ASP A 34 8.47 -2.08 -2.03
C ASP A 34 8.91 -3.08 -0.95
N VAL A 35 10.05 -3.74 -1.16
CA VAL A 35 10.55 -4.76 -0.24
C VAL A 35 11.01 -4.13 1.06
N HIS A 36 11.65 -2.95 1.00
CA HIS A 36 12.03 -2.21 2.20
C HIS A 36 10.81 -1.87 3.08
N ASN A 37 9.71 -1.43 2.48
CA ASN A 37 8.47 -1.13 3.20
C ASN A 37 7.78 -2.40 3.77
N LEU A 38 7.93 -3.55 3.13
CA LEU A 38 7.34 -4.81 3.60
C LEU A 38 8.20 -5.52 4.66
N ALA A 39 9.53 -5.45 4.55
CA ALA A 39 10.47 -6.27 5.31
C ALA A 39 10.32 -6.11 6.84
N TRP A 40 10.22 -4.87 7.33
CA TRP A 40 10.09 -4.61 8.76
C TRP A 40 8.74 -5.05 9.32
N ASN A 41 7.66 -4.88 8.55
CA ASN A 41 6.33 -5.37 8.91
C ASN A 41 6.34 -6.89 9.04
N MET A 42 6.94 -7.59 8.07
CA MET A 42 7.12 -9.04 8.14
C MET A 42 7.95 -9.46 9.35
N ALA A 43 9.06 -8.76 9.63
CA ALA A 43 9.90 -9.06 10.77
C ALA A 43 9.13 -8.97 12.10
N PHE A 44 8.29 -7.94 12.28
CA PHE A 44 7.47 -7.80 13.49
C PHE A 44 6.36 -8.85 13.59
N VAL A 45 5.72 -9.22 12.48
CA VAL A 45 4.68 -10.27 12.52
C VAL A 45 5.29 -11.65 12.75
N VAL A 46 6.39 -11.98 12.08
CA VAL A 46 7.07 -13.28 12.24
C VAL A 46 7.65 -13.45 13.64
N SER A 47 8.14 -12.37 14.26
CA SER A 47 8.64 -12.40 15.65
C SER A 47 7.53 -12.37 16.71
N GLY A 48 6.26 -12.24 16.31
CA GLY A 48 5.12 -12.09 17.22
C GLY A 48 5.03 -10.73 17.92
N ALA A 49 5.87 -9.77 17.52
CA ALA A 49 5.88 -8.40 18.05
C ALA A 49 4.73 -7.53 17.51
N ALA A 50 4.05 -7.97 16.44
CA ALA A 50 2.90 -7.29 15.87
C ALA A 50 1.81 -8.26 15.39
N SER A 51 0.58 -7.76 15.30
CA SER A 51 -0.55 -8.49 14.74
C SER A 51 -0.37 -8.74 13.22
N PRO A 52 -0.83 -9.87 12.67
CA PRO A 52 -0.84 -10.12 11.22
C PRO A 52 -1.54 -9.03 10.39
N ARG A 53 -2.45 -8.26 11.00
CA ARG A 53 -3.09 -7.09 10.38
C ARG A 53 -2.12 -5.99 9.98
N LEU A 54 -0.94 -5.93 10.60
CA LEU A 54 0.10 -4.97 10.20
C LEU A 54 0.48 -5.16 8.73
N LEU A 55 0.46 -6.39 8.23
CA LEU A 55 0.73 -6.69 6.83
C LEU A 55 -0.39 -6.24 5.87
N ASP A 56 -1.58 -5.91 6.38
CA ASP A 56 -2.68 -5.37 5.55
C ASP A 56 -2.38 -3.93 5.11
N THR A 57 -1.43 -3.27 5.80
CA THR A 57 -0.95 -1.93 5.41
C THR A 57 -0.12 -1.96 4.13
N TYR A 58 0.35 -3.14 3.72
CA TYR A 58 0.98 -3.38 2.43
C TYR A 58 -0.09 -3.71 1.37
N GLU A 59 -0.99 -2.77 1.13
CA GLU A 59 -1.90 -2.81 -0.02
C GLU A 59 -1.75 -1.51 -0.80
N TRP A 60 -1.22 -1.61 -2.02
CA TRP A 60 -1.16 -0.49 -2.94
C TRP A 60 -1.61 -0.95 -4.32
N SER A 61 -2.73 -0.42 -4.82
CA SER A 61 -3.14 -0.64 -6.21
C SER A 61 -3.93 0.57 -6.71
N GLY A 62 -3.22 1.60 -7.15
CA GLY A 62 -3.67 2.41 -8.29
C GLY A 62 -5.04 3.11 -8.25
N ALA A 63 -5.66 3.37 -7.10
CA ALA A 63 -6.70 4.38 -6.98
C ALA A 63 -6.24 5.44 -5.98
N GLN A 64 -5.80 6.59 -6.49
CA GLN A 64 -5.93 7.83 -5.75
C GLN A 64 -7.42 7.99 -5.47
N SER A 65 -7.89 7.55 -4.30
CA SER A 65 -9.15 8.09 -3.78
C SER A 65 -8.92 9.59 -3.68
N PRO A 66 -9.72 10.44 -4.37
CA PRO A 66 -9.62 11.88 -4.19
C PRO A 66 -9.78 12.14 -2.68
N ASN A 67 -8.85 12.90 -2.12
CA ASN A 67 -8.88 13.39 -0.75
C ASN A 67 -10.33 13.73 -0.38
N PRO A 68 -10.93 13.17 0.69
CA PRO A 68 -12.28 13.54 1.05
C PRO A 68 -12.29 15.03 1.40
N THR A 69 -12.75 15.86 0.46
CA THR A 69 -13.02 17.27 0.69
C THR A 69 -13.90 17.35 1.93
N PRO A 70 -13.48 18.04 3.01
CA PRO A 70 -14.29 18.10 4.22
C PRO A 70 -15.63 18.73 3.86
N ARG A 71 -16.69 17.91 3.82
CA ARG A 71 -18.05 18.42 3.61
C ARG A 71 -18.36 19.29 4.81
N GLY A 72 -18.46 20.60 4.56
CA GLY A 72 -18.82 21.59 5.55
C GLY A 72 -20.00 21.11 6.39
N ARG A 73 -19.82 21.19 7.71
CA ARG A 73 -20.85 20.94 8.72
C ARG A 73 -22.06 21.81 8.37
N ARG A 74 -23.12 21.21 7.84
CA ARG A 74 -24.43 21.86 7.80
C ARG A 74 -24.93 21.92 9.23
N THR A 75 -24.81 23.08 9.83
CA THR A 75 -25.54 23.46 11.05
C THR A 75 -27.02 23.42 10.70
N THR A 76 -27.75 22.42 11.20
CA THR A 76 -29.20 22.48 11.26
C THR A 76 -29.55 23.48 12.35
N SER A 77 -29.90 24.71 11.96
CA SER A 77 -30.60 25.64 12.85
C SER A 77 -32.07 25.25 12.85
N ALA A 78 -32.58 24.95 14.03
CA ALA A 78 -34.00 24.87 14.32
C ALA A 78 -34.65 26.25 14.16
N ALA A 79 -35.84 26.28 13.59
CA ALA A 79 -36.90 27.27 13.79
C ALA A 79 -38.22 26.63 13.33
#